data_AF-A0A447N5C6-F1
#
_entry.id   AF-A0A447N5C6-F1
#
_cell.length_a   1.000
_cell.length_b   1.000
_cell.length_c   1.000
_cell.angle_alpha   90.00
_cell.angle_beta   90.00
_cell.angle_gamma   90.00
#
_symmetry.space_group_name_H-M   'P 1'
#
loop_
_entity.id
_entity.type
_entity.pdbx_description
1 polymer ?
#
loop_
_entity_poly.entity_id
_entity_poly.type
_entity_poly.pdbx_seq_one_letter_code
_entity_poly.pdbx_strand_id
1 'polypeptide(L)'
;MVYCDPPYDGTFSGYHTDGFTEDDQYHLASVLEHRSSEGHPVIVSNSDTSLIRSLYRNFTHHYIKAKRSIGVAAGESKSATEIIAVSGARCWVGFEPSRGVDSSAVYGVRA
;
A
#
# COMPACT_ATOMS: atom_id res chain seq x y z
N MET A 1 7.24 5.66 11.68
CA MET A 1 6.89 5.24 10.31
C MET A 1 6.47 3.78 10.35
N VAL A 2 5.36 3.42 9.70
CA VAL A 2 4.82 2.06 9.65
C VAL A 2 4.81 1.59 8.19
N TYR A 3 5.36 0.41 7.92
CA TYR A 3 5.24 -0.29 6.64
C TYR A 3 4.54 -1.62 6.86
N CYS A 4 3.52 -1.92 6.06
CA CYS A 4 2.75 -3.15 6.15
C CYS A 4 2.66 -3.85 4.79
N ASP A 5 3.00 -5.14 4.78
CA ASP A 5 2.88 -6.03 3.62
C ASP A 5 2.04 -7.26 4.02
N PRO A 6 0.72 -7.09 4.18
CA PRO A 6 -0.18 -8.18 4.61
C PRO A 6 -0.37 -9.23 3.51
N PRO A 7 -0.99 -10.38 3.84
CA PRO A 7 -1.47 -11.32 2.83
C PRO A 7 -2.35 -10.61 1.79
N TYR A 8 -2.04 -10.82 0.52
CA TYR A 8 -2.62 -10.06 -0.58
C TYR A 8 -4.06 -10.49 -0.80
N ASP A 9 -4.94 -9.51 -0.96
CA ASP A 9 -6.32 -9.78 -1.34
C ASP A 9 -6.37 -10.55 -2.67
N GLY A 10 -7.23 -11.56 -2.73
CA GLY A 10 -7.40 -12.43 -3.88
C GLY A 10 -6.24 -13.38 -4.20
N THR A 11 -5.21 -13.49 -3.35
CA THR A 11 -4.14 -14.49 -3.51
C THR A 11 -4.36 -15.68 -2.57
N PHE A 12 -4.41 -16.90 -3.12
CA PHE A 12 -4.40 -18.12 -2.32
C PHE A 12 -3.01 -18.32 -1.71
N SER A 13 -2.74 -17.68 -0.57
CA SER A 13 -1.52 -17.86 0.18
C SER A 13 -1.78 -18.85 1.31
N GLY A 14 -1.40 -20.12 1.11
CA GLY A 14 -1.58 -21.21 2.08
C GLY A 14 -0.74 -21.12 3.36
N TYR A 15 -0.43 -19.91 3.84
CA TYR A 15 0.45 -19.68 4.99
C TYR A 15 -0.27 -19.65 6.35
N HIS A 16 -1.60 -19.73 6.39
CA HIS A 16 -2.37 -19.77 7.65
C HIS A 16 -3.55 -20.74 7.56
N THR A 17 -3.70 -21.59 8.58
CA THR A 17 -4.76 -22.60 8.70
C THR A 17 -6.17 -21.99 8.76
N ASP A 18 -6.29 -20.76 9.27
CA ASP A 18 -7.55 -19.99 9.37
C ASP A 18 -7.73 -18.94 8.25
N GLY A 19 -6.74 -18.79 7.35
CA GLY A 19 -6.76 -17.78 6.28
C GLY A 19 -6.59 -16.34 6.75
N PHE A 20 -6.32 -15.43 5.82
CA PHE A 20 -6.43 -13.98 6.04
C PHE A 20 -7.71 -13.55 5.34
N THR A 21 -8.73 -13.27 6.12
CA THR A 21 -10.08 -13.03 5.60
C THR A 21 -10.24 -11.58 5.16
N GLU A 22 -11.36 -11.32 4.48
CA GLU A 22 -11.76 -9.95 4.18
C GLU A 22 -11.96 -9.11 5.47
N ASP A 23 -12.45 -9.72 6.56
CA ASP A 23 -12.59 -9.05 7.87
C ASP A 23 -11.23 -8.61 8.43
N ASP A 24 -10.21 -9.46 8.29
CA ASP A 24 -8.84 -9.11 8.68
C ASP A 24 -8.28 -7.94 7.84
N GLN A 25 -8.63 -7.85 6.56
CA GLN A 25 -8.29 -6.70 5.71
C GLN A 25 -8.94 -5.41 6.25
N TYR A 26 -10.23 -5.46 6.60
CA TYR A 26 -10.93 -4.31 7.19
C TYR A 26 -10.32 -3.89 8.53
N HIS A 27 -10.06 -4.86 9.41
CA HIS A 27 -9.49 -4.61 10.72
C HIS A 27 -8.09 -3.98 10.61
N LEU A 28 -7.24 -4.51 9.74
CA LEU A 28 -5.91 -3.95 9.46
C LEU A 28 -6.02 -2.51 8.94
N ALA A 29 -6.87 -2.26 7.95
CA ALA A 29 -7.05 -0.92 7.38
C ALA A 29 -7.49 0.10 8.45
N SER A 30 -8.39 -0.29 9.35
CA SER A 30 -8.84 0.54 10.47
C SER A 30 -7.70 0.90 11.43
N VAL A 31 -6.88 -0.07 11.83
CA VAL A 31 -5.71 0.16 12.70
C VAL A 31 -4.71 1.11 12.04
N LEU A 32 -4.48 0.93 10.74
CA LEU A 32 -3.54 1.75 9.98
C LEU A 32 -4.04 3.18 9.75
N GLU A 33 -5.32 3.36 9.48
CA GLU A 33 -5.95 4.68 9.42
C GLU A 33 -5.86 5.39 10.78
N HIS A 34 -6.12 4.66 11.87
CA HIS A 34 -5.99 5.21 13.23
C HIS A 34 -4.56 5.69 13.50
N ARG A 35 -3.54 4.85 13.24
CA ARG A 35 -2.13 5.25 13.40
C ARG A 35 -1.76 6.43 12.52
N SER A 36 -2.30 6.49 11.31
CA SER A 36 -2.12 7.64 10.43
C SER A 36 -2.75 8.92 11.00
N SER A 37 -3.92 8.81 11.63
CA SER A 37 -4.60 9.94 12.25
C SER A 37 -3.82 10.52 13.44
N GLU A 38 -3.05 9.67 14.14
CA GLU A 38 -2.12 10.08 15.20
C GLU A 38 -0.85 10.78 14.67
N GLY A 39 -0.70 10.90 13.35
CA GLY A 39 0.43 11.57 12.71
C GLY A 39 1.59 10.64 12.36
N HIS A 40 1.42 9.32 12.46
CA HIS A 40 2.43 8.37 12.00
C HIS A 40 2.30 8.15 10.49
N PRO A 41 3.36 8.33 9.69
CA PRO A 41 3.29 7.98 8.27
C PRO A 41 3.16 6.46 8.11
N VAL A 42 2.19 6.04 7.30
CA VAL A 42 1.86 4.64 7.02
C VAL A 42 2.01 4.36 5.53
N ILE A 43 2.63 3.23 5.20
CA ILE A 43 2.74 2.70 3.84
C ILE A 43 2.23 1.26 3.84
N VAL A 44 1.38 0.93 2.88
CA VAL A 44 0.82 -0.42 2.70
C VAL A 44 1.01 -0.88 1.26
N SER A 45 1.47 -2.12 1.07
CA SER A 45 1.50 -2.81 -0.22
C SER A 45 0.41 -3.87 -0.30
N ASN A 46 -0.30 -3.96 -1.42
CA ASN A 46 -1.31 -5.01 -1.66
C ASN A 46 -1.64 -5.16 -3.16
N SER A 47 -2.56 -6.06 -3.52
CA SER A 47 -3.15 -6.20 -4.86
C SER A 47 -4.04 -5.00 -5.22
N ASP A 48 -4.08 -4.61 -6.50
CA ASP A 48 -5.08 -3.63 -7.01
C ASP A 48 -6.45 -4.30 -7.17
N THR A 49 -7.19 -4.42 -6.06
CA THR A 49 -8.58 -4.88 -6.05
C THR A 49 -9.54 -3.77 -5.62
N SER A 50 -10.82 -3.91 -5.98
CA SER A 50 -11.85 -2.95 -5.58
C SER A 50 -11.96 -2.79 -4.06
N LEU A 51 -11.76 -3.88 -3.31
CA LEU A 51 -11.74 -3.88 -1.84
C LEU A 51 -10.60 -3.00 -1.32
N ILE A 52 -9.36 -3.28 -1.72
CA ILE A 52 -8.19 -2.54 -1.25
C ILE A 52 -8.28 -1.05 -1.61
N ARG A 53 -8.77 -0.71 -2.81
CA ARG A 53 -9.00 0.68 -3.23
C ARG A 53 -10.02 1.39 -2.33
N SER A 54 -11.05 0.66 -1.88
CA SER A 54 -12.06 1.18 -0.96
C SER A 54 -11.49 1.40 0.44
N LEU A 55 -10.76 0.41 0.98
CA LEU A 55 -10.13 0.46 2.30
C LEU A 55 -9.18 1.65 2.44
N TYR A 56 -8.32 1.86 1.47
CA TYR A 56 -7.30 2.91 1.51
C TYR A 56 -7.71 4.16 0.74
N ARG A 57 -9.00 4.42 0.50
CA ARG A 57 -9.49 5.59 -0.28
C ARG A 57 -8.97 6.95 0.17
N ASN A 58 -8.59 7.07 1.45
CA ASN A 58 -8.05 8.30 2.05
C ASN A 58 -6.52 8.42 1.91
N PHE A 59 -5.87 7.43 1.32
CA PHE A 59 -4.42 7.35 1.14
C PHE A 59 -4.08 7.71 -0.31
N THR A 60 -2.83 8.12 -0.55
CA THR A 60 -2.32 8.29 -1.91
C THR A 60 -1.99 6.93 -2.51
N HIS A 61 -2.50 6.63 -3.70
CA HIS A 61 -2.30 5.34 -4.37
C HIS A 61 -1.23 5.43 -5.45
N HIS A 62 -0.23 4.56 -5.37
CA HIS A 62 0.74 4.33 -6.43
C HIS A 62 0.54 2.94 -7.01
N TYR A 63 0.41 2.86 -8.33
CA TYR A 63 0.18 1.59 -9.03
C TYR A 63 1.47 1.06 -9.63
N ILE A 64 1.76 -0.21 -9.38
CA ILE A 64 2.94 -0.90 -9.89
C ILE A 64 2.47 -2.10 -10.71
N LYS A 65 3.01 -2.26 -11.92
CA LYS A 65 2.80 -3.48 -12.69
C LYS A 65 3.92 -4.46 -12.37
N ALA A 66 3.62 -5.47 -11.55
CA ALA A 66 4.56 -6.50 -11.17
C ALA A 66 4.45 -7.71 -12.10
N LYS A 67 5.60 -8.25 -12.53
CA LYS A 67 5.68 -9.52 -13.28
C LYS A 67 5.64 -10.67 -12.27
N ARG A 68 4.58 -11.47 -12.26
CA ARG A 68 4.49 -12.65 -11.36
C ARG A 68 5.19 -13.84 -12.01
N SER A 69 6.39 -14.20 -11.51
CA SER A 69 7.20 -15.28 -12.12
C SER A 69 6.98 -16.69 -11.57
N ILE A 70 6.13 -16.91 -10.56
CA ILE A 70 5.99 -18.24 -9.93
C ILE A 70 4.60 -18.85 -10.23
N GLY A 71 4.58 -19.89 -11.07
CA GLY A 71 3.51 -20.91 -11.08
C GLY A 71 2.55 -21.00 -12.29
N VAL A 72 2.56 -20.08 -13.25
CA VAL A 72 1.54 -20.09 -14.34
C VAL A 72 2.07 -20.77 -15.62
N ALA A 73 1.28 -21.72 -16.14
CA ALA A 73 1.47 -22.43 -17.40
C ALA A 73 1.77 -21.48 -18.58
N ALA A 74 2.48 -21.99 -19.58
CA ALA A 74 2.91 -21.20 -20.75
C ALA A 74 1.69 -20.70 -21.55
N GLY A 75 1.43 -19.39 -21.56
CA GLY A 75 0.47 -18.79 -22.49
C GLY A 75 -0.19 -17.47 -22.09
N GLU A 76 -0.41 -17.22 -20.79
CA GLU A 76 -1.09 -15.98 -20.35
C GLU A 76 -0.13 -14.91 -19.82
N SER A 77 -0.39 -13.67 -20.22
CA SER A 77 0.36 -12.47 -19.84
C SER A 77 0.46 -12.31 -18.32
N LYS A 78 1.64 -12.60 -17.76
CA LYS A 78 1.93 -12.70 -16.31
C LYS A 78 2.16 -11.34 -15.62
N SER A 79 1.20 -10.43 -15.71
CA SER A 79 1.29 -9.13 -15.02
C SER A 79 0.11 -8.94 -14.08
N ALA A 80 0.40 -8.71 -12.79
CA ALA A 80 -0.57 -8.25 -11.82
C ALA A 80 -0.33 -6.76 -11.53
N THR A 81 -1.40 -6.02 -11.28
CA THR A 81 -1.30 -4.64 -10.79
C THR A 81 -1.34 -4.68 -9.28
N GLU A 82 -0.38 -4.01 -8.66
CA GLU A 82 -0.25 -3.85 -7.22
C GLU A 82 -0.44 -2.38 -6.86
N ILE A 83 -0.84 -2.13 -5.63
CA ILE A 83 -1.08 -0.80 -5.07
C ILE A 83 -0.16 -0.59 -3.87
N ILE A 84 0.52 0.55 -3.86
CA ILE A 84 1.20 1.10 -2.69
C ILE A 84 0.37 2.28 -2.19
N ALA A 85 -0.30 2.10 -1.05
CA ALA A 85 -1.08 3.13 -0.39
C ALA A 85 -0.22 3.85 0.66
N VAL A 86 -0.07 5.16 0.50
CA VAL A 86 0.73 6.01 1.39
C VAL A 86 -0.20 6.98 2.09
N SER A 87 -0.26 6.92 3.43
CA SER A 87 -0.94 7.96 4.16
C SER A 87 -0.09 9.22 4.10
N GLY A 88 -0.71 10.32 3.68
CA GLY A 88 0.00 11.60 3.64
C GLY A 88 0.58 11.86 5.02
N ALA A 89 1.90 12.05 5.10
CA ALA A 89 2.47 12.65 6.28
C ALA A 89 1.74 14.00 6.41
N ARG A 90 0.80 14.09 7.36
CA ARG A 90 0.60 15.37 8.02
C ARG A 90 1.99 15.68 8.51
N CYS A 91 2.68 16.56 7.78
CA CYS A 91 4.03 16.96 8.08
C CYS A 91 4.07 17.06 9.59
N TRP A 92 4.90 16.25 10.23
CA TRP A 92 5.27 16.55 11.59
C TRP A 92 5.93 17.91 11.44
N VAL A 93 5.15 18.98 11.58
CA VAL A 93 5.67 20.33 11.74
C VAL A 93 6.17 20.35 13.18
N GLY A 94 7.14 19.48 13.46
CA GLY A 94 8.13 19.78 14.46
C GLY A 94 8.74 21.08 13.95
N PHE A 95 8.43 22.16 14.64
CA PHE A 95 9.12 23.42 14.49
C PHE A 95 10.59 23.15 14.86
N GLU A 96 11.36 22.67 13.89
CA GLU A 96 12.81 22.57 13.96
C GLU A 96 13.35 23.80 13.23
N PRO A 97 13.88 24.82 13.94
CA PRO A 97 14.24 26.11 13.34
C PRO A 97 15.48 26.06 12.44
N SER A 98 15.99 24.86 12.11
CA SER A 98 17.31 24.68 11.48
C SER A 98 17.35 23.77 10.26
N ARG A 99 16.23 23.30 9.69
CA ARG A 99 16.27 22.48 8.47
C ARG A 99 15.29 22.95 7.39
N GLY A 100 15.88 23.36 6.27
CA GLY A 100 15.20 23.91 5.11
C GLY A 100 14.27 22.93 4.41
N VAL A 101 13.34 23.51 3.66
CA VAL A 101 12.39 22.84 2.78
C VAL A 101 13.13 22.07 1.70
N ASP A 102 12.92 20.76 1.59
CA ASP A 102 13.21 19.96 0.39
C ASP A 102 12.57 18.57 0.55
N SER A 103 12.00 17.88 -0.42
CA SER A 103 11.81 18.14 -1.85
C SER A 103 10.57 17.35 -2.31
N SER A 104 9.79 17.92 -3.24
CA SER A 104 8.76 17.17 -3.97
C SER A 104 9.42 16.47 -5.17
N ALA A 105 9.35 15.13 -5.21
CA ALA A 105 9.79 14.37 -6.37
C ALA A 105 8.69 14.44 -7.46
N VAL A 106 8.87 15.33 -8.43
CA VAL A 106 8.05 15.38 -9.64
C VAL A 106 8.66 14.42 -10.67
N TYR A 107 8.03 13.27 -10.89
CA TYR A 107 8.42 12.36 -11.98
C TYR A 107 7.79 12.87 -13.28
N GLY A 108 8.55 13.65 -14.05
CA GLY A 108 8.23 13.97 -15.44
C GLY A 108 8.93 13.00 -16.39
N VAL A 109 8.18 12.06 -16.99
CA VAL A 109 8.65 11.32 -18.17
C VAL A 109 8.30 12.15 -19.40
N ARG A 110 9.33 12.67 -20.09
CA ARG A 110 9.22 13.19 -21.47
C ARG A 110 9.52 12.05 -22.44
N ALA A 111 8.62 11.85 -23.40
CA ALA A 111 8.96 11.35 -24.72
C ALA A 111 9.01 12.55 -25.67
#